data_AF-A0AAQ3Y0V9-F1
#
_entry.id   AF-A0AAQ3Y0V9-F1
#
_cell.length_a   1.000
_cell.length_b   1.000
_cell.length_c   1.000
_cell.angle_alpha   90.00
_cell.angle_beta   90.00
_cell.angle_gamma   90.00
#
_symmetry.space_group_name_H-M   'P 1'
#
loop_
_entity.id
_entity.type
_entity.pdbx_description
1 polymer ?
#
loop_
_entity_poly.entity_id
_entity_poly.type
_entity_poly.pdbx_seq_one_letter_code
_entity_poly.pdbx_strand_id
1 'polypeptide(L)'
;MPKIFSIEEKAQINQRLLNEATYCLSHFGIKKTTVDMLVTRAHIPKGTFYLFYESKEALLFQALLGLHEQIETELNTQIQQVEDKRDVEAVTAVILFFFRKADESGMLRMMAADELTLLVQKLPKKMIMDHLESDHDMILTLFEQLAISPKKEIASYAAAFRSLFTTLLHKAETGETETYDALYLCIRGLVLQMME
;
A
#
# COMPACT_ATOMS: atom_id res chain seq x y z
N MET A 1 -7.94 34.62 -18.67
CA MET A 1 -6.56 34.27 -18.27
C MET A 1 -6.63 33.02 -17.41
N PRO A 2 -5.75 32.01 -17.60
CA PRO A 2 -5.70 30.86 -16.69
C PRO A 2 -5.37 31.35 -15.28
N LYS A 3 -6.10 30.85 -14.28
CA LYS A 3 -5.85 31.20 -12.87
C LYS A 3 -4.45 30.73 -12.49
N ILE A 4 -3.59 31.66 -12.09
CA ILE A 4 -2.24 31.35 -11.60
C ILE A 4 -2.36 31.12 -10.10
N PHE A 5 -2.20 29.87 -9.69
CA PHE A 5 -2.18 29.49 -8.28
C PHE A 5 -0.80 29.76 -7.68
N SER A 6 -0.76 30.21 -6.43
CA SER A 6 0.47 30.26 -5.65
C SER A 6 1.02 28.84 -5.40
N ILE A 7 2.28 28.73 -4.98
CA ILE A 7 2.90 27.45 -4.63
C ILE A 7 2.10 26.78 -3.49
N GLU A 8 1.70 27.55 -2.48
CA GLU A 8 0.93 27.07 -1.33
C GLU A 8 -0.48 26.61 -1.74
N GLU A 9 -1.17 27.37 -2.59
CA GLU A 9 -2.48 26.98 -3.12
C GLU A 9 -2.38 25.69 -3.95
N LYS A 10 -1.32 25.53 -4.75
CA LYS A 10 -1.08 24.29 -5.48
C LYS A 10 -0.88 23.12 -4.54
N ALA A 11 -0.06 23.27 -3.49
CA ALA A 11 0.15 22.21 -2.51
C ALA A 11 -1.17 21.81 -1.81
N GLN A 12 -1.99 22.77 -1.40
CA GLN A 12 -3.29 22.51 -0.77
C GLN A 12 -4.26 21.81 -1.72
N ILE A 13 -4.34 22.24 -2.99
CA ILE A 13 -5.19 21.58 -3.99
C ILE A 13 -4.72 20.15 -4.23
N ASN A 14 -3.41 19.94 -4.36
CA ASN A 14 -2.83 18.62 -4.58
C ASN A 14 -3.13 17.68 -3.41
N GLN A 15 -2.98 18.17 -2.17
CA GLN A 15 -3.29 17.37 -0.99
C GLN A 15 -4.77 16.97 -0.92
N ARG A 16 -5.69 17.91 -1.24
CA ARG A 16 -7.12 17.58 -1.31
C ARG A 16 -7.42 16.54 -2.38
N LEU A 17 -6.80 16.65 -3.56
CA LEU A 17 -6.96 15.67 -4.63
C LEU A 17 -6.47 14.29 -4.19
N LEU A 18 -5.31 14.19 -3.54
CA LEU A 18 -4.79 12.93 -3.01
C LEU A 18 -5.71 12.34 -1.95
N ASN A 19 -6.14 13.13 -0.97
CA ASN A 19 -7.05 12.67 0.10
C ASN A 19 -8.36 12.12 -0.47
N GLU A 20 -8.99 12.85 -1.40
CA GLU A 20 -10.23 12.41 -2.02
C GLU A 20 -10.04 11.22 -2.96
N ALA A 21 -8.87 11.12 -3.62
CA ALA A 21 -8.52 9.95 -4.40
C ALA A 21 -8.35 8.70 -3.54
N THR A 22 -7.64 8.78 -2.40
CA THR A 22 -7.50 7.68 -1.43
C THR A 22 -8.87 7.24 -0.90
N TYR A 23 -9.75 8.19 -0.58
CA TYR A 23 -11.12 7.88 -0.19
C TYR A 23 -11.90 7.17 -1.30
N CYS A 24 -11.87 7.71 -2.53
CA CYS A 24 -12.59 7.13 -3.65
C CYS A 24 -12.10 5.72 -3.98
N LEU A 25 -10.79 5.48 -3.88
CA LEU A 25 -10.18 4.19 -4.10
C LEU A 25 -10.65 3.15 -3.09
N SER A 26 -10.57 3.46 -1.79
CA SER A 26 -10.94 2.53 -0.72
C SER A 26 -12.44 2.18 -0.70
N HIS A 27 -13.30 3.07 -1.19
CA HIS A 27 -14.76 2.91 -1.12
C HIS A 27 -15.41 2.47 -2.45
N PHE A 28 -14.87 2.93 -3.59
CA PHE A 28 -15.50 2.73 -4.90
C PHE A 28 -14.65 1.92 -5.88
N GLY A 29 -13.34 1.82 -5.66
CA GLY A 29 -12.41 1.21 -6.61
C GLY A 29 -12.13 2.11 -7.83
N ILE A 30 -11.32 1.61 -8.77
CA ILE A 30 -10.73 2.42 -9.85
C ILE A 30 -11.74 2.63 -10.98
N LYS A 31 -12.50 1.57 -11.30
CA LYS A 31 -13.53 1.58 -12.35
C LYS A 31 -14.64 2.59 -12.08
N LYS A 32 -15.12 2.69 -10.83
CA LYS A 32 -16.25 3.55 -10.47
C LYS A 32 -15.84 4.98 -10.16
N THR A 33 -14.56 5.24 -9.90
CA THR A 33 -14.06 6.59 -9.63
C THR A 33 -13.96 7.38 -10.94
N THR A 34 -14.54 8.57 -10.98
CA THR A 34 -14.50 9.48 -12.14
C THR A 34 -13.85 10.81 -11.80
N VAL A 35 -13.35 11.53 -12.82
CA VAL A 35 -12.82 12.90 -12.63
C VAL A 35 -13.88 13.81 -12.03
N ASP A 36 -15.14 13.73 -12.48
CA ASP A 36 -16.22 14.57 -11.97
C ASP A 36 -16.48 14.35 -10.48
N MET A 37 -16.42 13.10 -10.01
CA MET A 37 -16.49 12.79 -8.58
C MET A 37 -15.32 13.41 -7.81
N LEU A 38 -14.09 13.21 -8.28
CA LEU A 38 -12.87 13.70 -7.63
C LEU A 38 -12.88 15.23 -7.50
N VAL A 39 -13.21 15.95 -8.57
CA VAL A 39 -13.19 17.42 -8.55
C VAL A 39 -14.32 18.02 -7.73
N THR A 40 -15.49 17.36 -7.72
CA THR A 40 -16.62 17.74 -6.85
C THR A 40 -16.22 17.62 -5.38
N ARG A 41 -15.62 16.49 -5.00
CA ARG A 41 -15.18 16.23 -3.62
C ARG A 41 -14.00 17.11 -3.20
N ALA A 42 -13.07 17.39 -4.11
CA ALA A 42 -11.94 18.28 -3.87
C ALA A 42 -12.31 19.77 -3.95
N HIS A 43 -13.56 20.09 -4.29
CA HIS A 43 -14.08 21.46 -4.45
C HIS A 43 -13.27 22.30 -5.44
N ILE A 44 -12.93 21.71 -6.60
CA ILE A 44 -12.21 22.39 -7.68
C ILE A 44 -12.95 22.29 -9.02
N PRO A 45 -12.75 23.25 -9.95
CA PRO A 45 -13.23 23.11 -11.32
C PRO A 45 -12.54 21.95 -12.04
N LYS A 46 -13.27 21.27 -12.95
CA LYS A 46 -12.72 20.18 -13.77
C LYS A 46 -11.48 20.57 -14.56
N GLY A 47 -11.45 21.78 -15.12
CA GLY A 47 -10.27 22.29 -15.83
C GLY A 47 -9.03 22.43 -14.95
N THR A 48 -9.20 22.65 -13.64
CA THR A 48 -8.10 22.73 -12.68
C THR A 48 -7.45 21.38 -12.44
N PHE A 49 -8.23 20.27 -12.45
CA PHE A 49 -7.69 18.92 -12.28
C PHE A 49 -6.55 18.63 -13.26
N TYR A 50 -6.75 18.96 -14.54
CA TYR A 50 -5.77 18.70 -15.60
C TYR A 50 -4.53 19.60 -15.54
N LEU A 51 -4.47 20.55 -14.60
CA LEU A 51 -3.23 21.28 -14.29
C LEU A 51 -2.32 20.50 -13.33
N PHE A 52 -2.85 19.48 -12.66
CA PHE A 52 -2.12 18.65 -11.68
C PHE A 52 -1.88 17.23 -12.19
N TYR A 53 -2.88 16.63 -12.85
CA TYR A 53 -2.82 15.24 -13.29
C TYR A 53 -3.34 15.07 -14.72
N GLU A 54 -2.63 14.27 -15.51
CA GLU A 54 -3.01 13.97 -16.90
C GLU A 54 -4.28 13.10 -16.98
N SER A 55 -4.51 12.26 -15.96
CA SER A 55 -5.64 11.34 -15.90
C SER A 55 -6.04 11.06 -14.44
N LYS A 56 -7.26 10.51 -14.26
CA LYS A 56 -7.65 10.02 -12.93
C LYS A 56 -6.75 8.86 -12.49
N GLU A 57 -6.34 7.99 -13.41
CA GLU A 57 -5.46 6.86 -13.10
C GLU A 57 -4.12 7.33 -12.55
N ALA A 58 -3.55 8.42 -13.07
CA ALA A 58 -2.33 9.01 -12.53
C ALA A 58 -2.51 9.49 -11.08
N LEU A 59 -3.59 10.20 -10.79
CA LEU A 59 -3.90 10.63 -9.41
C LEU A 59 -4.14 9.43 -8.49
N LEU A 60 -4.94 8.45 -8.95
CA LEU A 60 -5.28 7.28 -8.16
C LEU A 60 -4.04 6.42 -7.86
N PHE A 61 -3.10 6.32 -8.81
CA PHE A 61 -1.82 5.65 -8.57
C PHE A 61 -0.97 6.40 -7.54
N GLN A 62 -0.87 7.72 -7.63
CA GLN A 62 -0.16 8.53 -6.64
C GLN A 62 -0.78 8.40 -5.24
N ALA A 63 -2.10 8.34 -5.15
CA ALA A 63 -2.80 8.08 -3.89
C ALA A 63 -2.50 6.68 -3.33
N LEU A 64 -2.42 5.66 -4.18
CA LEU A 64 -2.01 4.30 -3.80
C LEU A 64 -0.57 4.27 -3.28
N LEU A 65 0.37 4.93 -3.97
CA LEU A 65 1.76 5.04 -3.52
C LEU A 65 1.87 5.71 -2.15
N GLY A 66 1.15 6.83 -1.95
CA GLY A 66 1.14 7.51 -0.65
C GLY A 66 0.56 6.64 0.47
N LEU A 67 -0.45 5.82 0.17
CA LEU A 67 -1.00 4.86 1.12
C LEU A 67 0.01 3.74 1.45
N HIS A 68 0.75 3.25 0.45
CA HIS A 68 1.82 2.28 0.62
C HIS A 68 2.92 2.82 1.54
N GLU A 69 3.43 4.02 1.24
CA GLU A 69 4.46 4.68 2.04
C GLU A 69 4.00 4.92 3.50
N GLN A 70 2.75 5.30 3.71
CA GLN A 70 2.19 5.48 5.05
C GLN A 70 2.19 4.19 5.87
N ILE A 71 1.70 3.10 5.27
CA ILE A 71 1.58 1.79 5.95
C ILE A 71 2.99 1.20 6.20
N GLU A 72 3.91 1.35 5.25
CA GLU A 72 5.31 0.95 5.40
C GLU A 72 6.02 1.75 6.51
N THR A 73 5.83 3.07 6.56
CA THR A 73 6.40 3.93 7.60
C THR A 73 5.89 3.53 8.99
N GLU A 74 4.60 3.19 9.10
CA GLU A 74 4.01 2.72 10.36
C GLU A 74 4.61 1.37 10.79
N LEU A 75 4.78 0.41 9.86
CA LEU A 75 5.47 -0.85 10.14
C LEU A 75 6.88 -0.60 10.66
N ASN A 76 7.66 0.20 9.94
CA ASN A 76 9.04 0.50 10.30
C ASN A 76 9.13 1.12 11.71
N THR A 77 8.19 2.01 12.04
CA THR A 77 8.08 2.61 13.38
C THR A 77 7.76 1.57 14.45
N GLN A 78 6.81 0.67 14.20
CA GLN A 78 6.43 -0.39 15.14
C GLN A 78 7.56 -1.41 15.34
N ILE A 79 8.23 -1.81 14.24
CA ILE A 79 9.38 -2.71 14.32
C ILE A 79 10.47 -2.08 15.17
N GLN A 80 10.78 -0.78 15.00
CA GLN A 80 11.78 -0.10 15.83
C GLN A 80 11.44 -0.09 17.32
N GLN A 81 10.15 -0.08 17.69
CA GLN A 81 9.69 -0.08 19.09
C GLN A 81 9.74 -1.45 19.77
N VAL A 82 9.91 -2.56 19.03
CA VAL A 82 10.08 -3.89 19.62
C VAL A 82 11.35 -3.92 20.49
N GLU A 83 11.22 -4.20 21.79
CA GLU A 83 12.37 -4.18 22.71
C GLU A 83 13.41 -5.25 22.36
N ASP A 84 12.97 -6.50 22.22
CA ASP A 84 13.82 -7.61 21.79
C ASP A 84 13.49 -8.00 20.34
N LYS A 85 14.36 -7.63 19.40
CA LYS A 85 14.22 -7.99 17.98
C LYS A 85 14.30 -9.49 17.72
N ARG A 86 14.72 -10.29 18.71
CA ARG A 86 14.76 -11.76 18.65
C ARG A 86 13.50 -12.40 19.21
N ASP A 87 12.60 -11.62 19.81
CA ASP A 87 11.29 -12.13 20.23
C ASP A 87 10.42 -12.40 19.00
N VAL A 88 10.33 -13.68 18.66
CA VAL A 88 9.54 -14.19 17.54
C VAL A 88 8.08 -13.76 17.65
N GLU A 89 7.48 -13.79 18.84
CA GLU A 89 6.07 -13.48 19.00
C GLU A 89 5.82 -11.98 18.86
N ALA A 90 6.71 -11.13 19.42
CA ALA A 90 6.62 -9.68 19.26
C ALA A 90 6.78 -9.25 17.79
N VAL A 91 7.77 -9.78 17.08
CA VAL A 91 7.98 -9.50 15.65
C VAL A 91 6.80 -10.01 14.81
N THR A 92 6.30 -11.23 15.10
CA THR A 92 5.11 -11.79 14.45
C THR A 92 3.90 -10.87 14.64
N ALA A 93 3.67 -10.39 15.86
CA ALA A 93 2.54 -9.51 16.17
C ALA A 93 2.62 -8.18 15.39
N VAL A 94 3.81 -7.58 15.28
CA VAL A 94 4.01 -6.34 14.51
C VAL A 94 3.76 -6.57 13.02
N ILE A 95 4.25 -7.68 12.45
CA ILE A 95 4.00 -8.00 11.03
C ILE A 95 2.51 -8.30 10.82
N LEU A 96 1.84 -9.04 11.71
CA LEU A 96 0.40 -9.27 11.60
C LEU A 96 -0.39 -7.96 11.71
N PHE A 97 0.02 -7.03 12.57
CA PHE A 97 -0.57 -5.70 12.66
C PHE A 97 -0.49 -4.96 11.32
N PHE A 98 0.64 -5.03 10.63
CA PHE A 98 0.79 -4.48 9.29
C PHE A 98 -0.18 -5.10 8.28
N PHE A 99 -0.36 -6.43 8.31
CA PHE A 99 -1.36 -7.11 7.47
C PHE A 99 -2.78 -6.61 7.73
N ARG A 100 -3.15 -6.40 9.00
CA ARG A 100 -4.46 -5.83 9.37
C ARG A 100 -4.61 -4.40 8.85
N LYS A 101 -3.60 -3.55 9.02
CA LYS A 101 -3.63 -2.16 8.53
C LYS A 101 -3.79 -2.08 7.02
N ALA A 102 -3.04 -2.88 6.28
CA ALA A 102 -3.15 -2.96 4.83
C ALA A 102 -4.55 -3.42 4.38
N ASP A 103 -5.15 -4.39 5.08
CA ASP A 103 -6.52 -4.84 4.82
C ASP A 103 -7.57 -3.73 5.09
N GLU A 104 -7.51 -3.12 6.28
CA GLU A 104 -8.41 -2.03 6.70
C GLU A 104 -8.34 -0.81 5.78
N SER A 105 -7.16 -0.51 5.25
CA SER A 105 -6.94 0.61 4.33
C SER A 105 -7.66 0.46 2.97
N GLY A 106 -8.09 -0.76 2.63
CA GLY A 106 -8.66 -1.08 1.32
C GLY A 106 -7.62 -1.23 0.21
N MET A 107 -6.32 -1.08 0.50
CA MET A 107 -5.21 -1.26 -0.45
C MET A 107 -5.29 -2.59 -1.20
N LEU A 108 -5.61 -3.68 -0.51
CA LEU A 108 -5.64 -5.01 -1.13
C LEU A 108 -6.73 -5.13 -2.20
N ARG A 109 -7.90 -4.52 -1.99
CA ARG A 109 -8.95 -4.45 -3.01
C ARG A 109 -8.49 -3.70 -4.26
N MET A 110 -7.57 -2.75 -4.10
CA MET A 110 -6.99 -1.98 -5.22
C MET A 110 -5.88 -2.75 -5.93
N MET A 111 -5.14 -3.59 -5.21
CA MET A 111 -4.10 -4.47 -5.76
C MET A 111 -4.68 -5.75 -6.38
N ALA A 112 -6.00 -5.98 -6.27
CA ALA A 112 -6.67 -7.06 -6.97
C ALA A 112 -6.34 -7.00 -8.47
N ALA A 113 -6.14 -8.18 -9.07
CA ALA A 113 -5.52 -8.31 -10.39
C ALA A 113 -6.24 -7.51 -11.49
N ASP A 114 -7.56 -7.35 -11.41
CA ASP A 114 -8.35 -6.64 -12.40
C ASP A 114 -8.27 -5.10 -12.26
N GLU A 115 -8.18 -4.57 -11.04
CA GLU A 115 -8.02 -3.14 -10.78
C GLU A 115 -6.59 -2.68 -11.08
N LEU A 116 -5.58 -3.42 -10.62
CA LEU A 116 -4.17 -3.08 -10.87
C LEU A 116 -3.84 -3.15 -12.36
N THR A 117 -4.37 -4.13 -13.09
CA THR A 117 -4.19 -4.23 -14.56
C THR A 117 -4.72 -2.98 -15.27
N LEU A 118 -5.83 -2.40 -14.81
CA LEU A 118 -6.37 -1.18 -15.41
C LEU A 118 -5.48 0.05 -15.19
N LEU A 119 -4.82 0.14 -14.03
CA LEU A 119 -3.80 1.18 -13.78
C LEU A 119 -2.57 0.94 -14.66
N VAL A 120 -2.02 -0.28 -14.61
CA VAL A 120 -0.80 -0.66 -15.34
C VAL A 120 -0.93 -0.46 -16.85
N GLN A 121 -2.11 -0.70 -17.44
CA GLN A 121 -2.32 -0.46 -18.88
C GLN A 121 -2.41 1.02 -19.25
N LYS A 122 -2.78 1.90 -18.32
CA LYS A 122 -3.03 3.31 -18.58
C LYS A 122 -1.92 4.24 -18.09
N LEU A 123 -0.99 3.73 -17.29
CA LEU A 123 0.13 4.48 -16.76
C LEU A 123 1.39 4.33 -17.63
N PRO A 124 2.28 5.33 -17.63
CA PRO A 124 3.59 5.19 -18.26
C PRO A 124 4.38 4.04 -17.65
N LYS A 125 5.01 3.20 -18.48
CA LYS A 125 5.80 2.02 -18.04
C LYS A 125 6.80 2.34 -16.93
N LYS A 126 7.46 3.50 -17.02
CA LYS A 126 8.43 3.96 -16.00
C LYS A 126 7.83 4.05 -14.60
N MET A 127 6.61 4.60 -14.49
CA MET A 127 5.92 4.79 -13.22
C MET A 127 5.51 3.45 -12.56
N ILE A 128 5.41 2.38 -13.34
CA ILE A 128 5.07 1.03 -12.87
C ILE A 128 6.32 0.25 -12.44
N MET A 129 7.40 0.38 -13.21
CA MET A 129 8.66 -0.34 -12.93
C MET A 129 9.27 0.09 -11.60
N ASP A 130 9.17 1.38 -11.24
CA ASP A 130 9.67 1.91 -9.97
C ASP A 130 8.94 1.34 -8.73
N HIS A 131 7.81 0.63 -8.89
CA HIS A 131 6.99 0.16 -7.75
C HIS A 131 6.75 -1.36 -7.74
N LEU A 132 6.98 -2.08 -8.85
CA LEU A 132 6.95 -3.55 -8.86
C LEU A 132 8.11 -4.18 -8.06
N GLU A 133 9.12 -3.39 -7.68
CA GLU A 133 10.26 -3.80 -6.86
C GLU A 133 10.07 -3.52 -5.35
N SER A 134 8.97 -2.88 -4.95
CA SER A 134 8.76 -2.38 -3.58
C SER A 134 8.74 -3.47 -2.49
N ASP A 135 8.25 -4.68 -2.81
CA ASP A 135 8.19 -5.77 -1.83
C ASP A 135 9.59 -6.27 -1.45
N HIS A 136 10.55 -6.23 -2.38
CA HIS A 136 11.92 -6.68 -2.13
C HIS A 136 12.61 -5.73 -1.13
N ASP A 137 12.54 -4.42 -1.39
CA ASP A 137 13.15 -3.38 -0.58
C ASP A 137 12.53 -3.33 0.81
N MET A 138 11.22 -3.53 0.90
CA MET A 138 10.51 -3.60 2.17
C MET A 138 11.02 -4.76 3.04
N ILE A 139 11.18 -5.96 2.45
CA ILE A 139 11.72 -7.11 3.18
C ILE A 139 13.20 -6.90 3.52
N LEU A 140 14.00 -6.33 2.63
CA LEU A 140 15.39 -5.98 2.92
C LEU A 140 15.50 -5.07 4.14
N THR A 141 14.70 -3.99 4.17
CA THR A 141 14.60 -3.05 5.29
C THR A 141 14.21 -3.75 6.59
N LEU A 142 13.27 -4.71 6.54
CA LEU A 142 12.89 -5.50 7.70
C LEU A 142 14.06 -6.34 8.24
N PHE A 143 14.84 -7.00 7.38
CA PHE A 143 16.03 -7.76 7.80
C PHE A 143 17.08 -6.85 8.45
N GLU A 144 17.31 -5.66 7.89
CA GLU A 144 18.24 -4.67 8.44
C GLU A 144 17.79 -4.20 9.84
N GLN A 145 16.51 -3.86 10.01
CA GLN A 145 15.96 -3.39 11.30
C GLN A 145 15.97 -4.48 12.39
N LEU A 146 15.80 -5.74 12.00
CA LEU A 146 15.89 -6.87 12.92
C LEU A 146 17.33 -7.32 13.19
N ALA A 147 18.32 -6.73 12.48
CA ALA A 147 19.72 -7.15 12.50
C ALA A 147 19.90 -8.65 12.22
N ILE A 148 19.17 -9.15 11.21
CA ILE A 148 19.17 -10.54 10.78
C ILE A 148 19.84 -10.66 9.42
N SER A 149 20.71 -11.65 9.24
CA SER A 149 21.25 -11.99 7.92
C SER A 149 20.38 -13.05 7.26
N PRO A 150 19.84 -12.80 6.07
CA PRO A 150 18.97 -13.76 5.39
C PRO A 150 19.77 -14.99 4.96
N LYS A 151 19.29 -16.19 5.32
CA LYS A 151 19.86 -17.47 4.86
C LYS A 151 19.38 -17.93 3.47
N LYS A 152 18.27 -17.36 3.02
CA LYS A 152 17.69 -17.57 1.68
C LYS A 152 17.68 -16.24 0.95
N GLU A 153 17.47 -16.26 -0.36
CA GLU A 153 17.32 -15.02 -1.13
C GLU A 153 16.16 -14.18 -0.60
N ILE A 154 16.37 -12.86 -0.45
CA ILE A 154 15.34 -11.90 -0.02
C ILE A 154 14.08 -12.02 -0.89
N ALA A 155 14.24 -12.26 -2.19
CA ALA A 155 13.14 -12.46 -3.13
C ALA A 155 12.20 -13.63 -2.72
N SER A 156 12.71 -14.67 -2.08
CA SER A 156 11.88 -15.79 -1.59
C SER A 156 11.01 -15.36 -0.41
N TYR A 157 11.54 -14.56 0.51
CA TYR A 157 10.77 -13.99 1.63
C TYR A 157 9.72 -12.99 1.14
N ALA A 158 10.09 -12.11 0.21
CA ALA A 158 9.16 -11.17 -0.42
C ALA A 158 7.99 -11.91 -1.11
N ALA A 159 8.29 -12.95 -1.89
CA ALA A 159 7.26 -13.78 -2.52
C ALA A 159 6.37 -14.50 -1.49
N ALA A 160 6.93 -14.98 -0.38
CA ALA A 160 6.17 -15.63 0.69
C ALA A 160 5.22 -14.64 1.38
N PHE A 161 5.70 -13.47 1.81
CA PHE A 161 4.86 -12.44 2.42
C PHE A 161 3.79 -11.93 1.45
N ARG A 162 4.13 -11.72 0.18
CA ARG A 162 3.16 -11.37 -0.87
C ARG A 162 2.08 -12.44 -1.01
N SER A 163 2.45 -13.72 -0.95
CA SER A 163 1.49 -14.83 -1.02
C SER A 163 0.58 -14.88 0.20
N LEU A 164 1.08 -14.55 1.40
CA LEU A 164 0.22 -14.38 2.57
C LEU A 164 -0.72 -13.18 2.39
N PHE A 165 -0.23 -12.09 1.82
CA PHE A 165 -1.04 -10.90 1.57
C PHE A 165 -2.21 -11.16 0.64
N THR A 166 -2.05 -12.00 -0.38
CA THR A 166 -3.15 -12.35 -1.30
C THR A 166 -4.22 -13.20 -0.64
N THR A 167 -3.93 -13.92 0.45
CA THR A 167 -4.96 -14.70 1.18
C THR A 167 -6.05 -13.80 1.77
N LEU A 168 -5.72 -12.55 2.13
CA LEU A 168 -6.67 -11.56 2.63
C LEU A 168 -7.74 -11.19 1.59
N LEU A 169 -7.47 -11.38 0.29
CA LEU A 169 -8.48 -11.20 -0.77
C LEU A 169 -9.61 -12.22 -0.69
N HIS A 170 -9.35 -13.38 -0.08
CA HIS A 170 -10.29 -14.49 0.08
C HIS A 170 -10.84 -14.60 1.49
N LYS A 171 -10.62 -13.60 2.36
CA LYS A 171 -11.02 -13.63 3.77
C LYS A 171 -12.52 -13.89 3.99
N ALA A 172 -13.38 -13.44 3.06
CA ALA A 172 -14.82 -13.66 3.12
C ALA A 172 -15.22 -15.13 2.95
N GLU A 173 -14.38 -15.95 2.30
CA GLU A 173 -14.59 -17.38 2.09
C GLU A 173 -14.17 -18.19 3.32
N THR A 174 -13.09 -17.77 3.99
CA THR A 174 -12.49 -18.46 5.13
C THR A 174 -13.11 -18.07 6.48
N GLY A 175 -13.62 -16.84 6.60
CA GLY A 175 -14.01 -16.23 7.88
C GLY A 175 -12.92 -15.28 8.39
N GLU A 176 -13.33 -14.12 8.91
CA GLU A 176 -12.41 -13.03 9.27
C GLU A 176 -11.46 -13.42 10.40
N THR A 177 -11.97 -14.08 11.45
CA THR A 177 -11.16 -14.49 12.60
C THR A 177 -10.19 -15.60 12.19
N GLU A 178 -10.70 -16.60 11.50
CA GLU A 178 -9.95 -17.76 11.01
C GLU A 178 -8.84 -17.34 10.04
N THR A 179 -9.09 -16.32 9.21
CA THR A 179 -8.07 -15.77 8.30
C THR A 179 -6.90 -15.16 9.06
N TYR A 180 -7.17 -14.34 10.08
CA TYR A 180 -6.08 -13.71 10.85
C TYR A 180 -5.33 -14.71 11.73
N ASP A 181 -6.02 -15.73 12.26
CA ASP A 181 -5.36 -16.82 13.00
C ASP A 181 -4.44 -17.64 12.09
N ALA A 182 -4.90 -17.96 10.87
CA ALA A 182 -4.07 -18.64 9.87
C ALA A 182 -2.87 -17.78 9.46
N LEU A 183 -3.07 -16.49 9.24
CA LEU A 183 -1.98 -15.55 8.95
C LEU A 183 -0.97 -15.49 10.09
N TYR A 184 -1.42 -15.45 11.36
CA TYR A 184 -0.50 -15.49 12.50
C TYR A 184 0.41 -16.72 12.45
N LEU A 185 -0.17 -17.90 12.26
CA LEU A 185 0.60 -19.16 12.17
C LEU A 185 1.62 -19.13 11.03
N CYS A 186 1.23 -18.64 9.85
CA CYS A 186 2.11 -18.55 8.69
C CYS A 186 3.23 -17.50 8.86
N ILE A 187 2.88 -16.29 9.32
CA ILE A 187 3.84 -15.21 9.57
C ILE A 187 4.86 -15.67 10.62
N ARG A 188 4.40 -16.28 11.71
CA ARG A 188 5.28 -16.82 12.75
C ARG A 188 6.28 -17.83 12.18
N GLY A 189 5.84 -18.71 11.29
CA GLY A 189 6.70 -19.67 10.60
C GLY A 189 7.76 -19.00 9.71
N LEU A 190 7.43 -17.87 9.07
CA LEU A 190 8.40 -17.08 8.32
C LEU A 190 9.39 -16.36 9.25
N VAL A 191 8.91 -15.74 10.32
CA VAL A 191 9.76 -15.06 11.30
C VAL A 191 10.78 -16.02 11.92
N LEU A 192 10.36 -17.24 12.28
CA LEU A 192 11.28 -18.29 12.72
C LEU A 192 12.38 -18.57 11.70
N GLN A 193 12.01 -18.79 10.43
CA GLN A 193 12.98 -19.05 9.35
C GLN A 193 13.91 -17.86 9.07
N MET A 194 13.44 -16.63 9.30
CA MET A 194 14.29 -15.44 9.22
C MET A 194 15.33 -15.47 10.34
N MET A 195 14.93 -15.83 11.57
CA MET A 195 15.77 -15.75 12.77
C MET A 195 16.71 -16.94 12.98
N GLU A 196 16.40 -18.11 12.40
CA GLU A 196 17.26 -19.30 12.38
C GLU A 196 18.64 -18.98 11.84
#